data_AF-A0A534NKL4-F1
#
_entry.id   AF-A0A534NKL4-F1
#
_cell.length_a   1.000
_cell.length_b   1.000
_cell.length_c   1.000
_cell.angle_alpha   90.00
_cell.angle_beta   90.00
_cell.angle_gamma   90.00
#
_symmetry.space_group_name_H-M   'P 1'
#
loop_
_entity.id
_entity.type
_entity.pdbx_description
1 polymer ?
#
loop_
_entity_poly.entity_id
_entity_poly.type
_entity_poly.pdbx_seq_one_letter_code
_entity_poly.pdbx_strand_id
1 'polypeptide(L)' 'YETLGGFLTATAGRVPPSGSLVVWGGLTFTVKAADERRVLKVEVARKPAEKPTVLVSTPPAPKVH' A
#
# COMPACT_ATOMS: atom_id res chain seq x y z
N TYR A 1 13.91 -9.89 12.78
CA TYR A 1 13.28 -8.56 12.92
C TYR A 1 12.32 -8.61 14.09
N GLU A 2 12.40 -7.67 15.04
CA GLU A 2 11.49 -7.62 16.21
C GLU A 2 10.32 -6.64 16.04
N THR A 3 10.40 -5.73 15.06
CA THR A 3 9.38 -4.70 14.82
C THR A 3 8.76 -4.82 13.45
N LEU A 4 7.51 -4.35 13.31
CA LEU A 4 6.81 -4.25 12.02
C LEU A 4 7.61 -3.43 10.99
N GLY A 5 8.27 -2.35 11.42
CA GLY A 5 9.12 -1.55 10.54
C GLY A 5 10.31 -2.35 10.01
N GLY A 6 10.97 -3.14 10.86
CA GLY A 6 12.05 -4.03 10.43
C GLY A 6 11.57 -5.10 9.46
N PHE A 7 10.40 -5.69 9.70
CA PHE A 7 9.78 -6.66 8.81
C PHE A 7 9.48 -6.08 7.41
N LEU A 8 8.93 -4.87 7.35
CA LEU A 8 8.63 -4.21 6.08
C LEU A 8 9.89 -3.83 5.30
N THR A 9 10.90 -3.30 5.99
CA THR A 9 12.20 -2.99 5.38
C THR A 9 12.87 -4.25 4.81
N ALA A 10 12.80 -5.36 5.55
CA ALA A 10 13.30 -6.65 5.10
C ALA A 10 12.58 -7.18 3.87
N THR A 11 11.25 -7.06 3.87
CA THR A 11 10.39 -7.56 2.81
C THR A 11 10.55 -6.73 1.53
N ALA A 12 10.68 -5.41 1.66
CA ALA A 12 10.86 -4.49 0.54
C ALA A 12 12.33 -4.37 0.10
N GLY A 13 13.29 -4.91 0.87
CA GLY A 13 14.74 -4.77 0.64
C GLY A 13 15.29 -3.35 0.88
N ARG A 14 14.42 -2.37 1.13
CA ARG A 14 14.74 -0.97 1.44
C ARG A 14 13.70 -0.44 2.41
N VAL A 15 13.99 0.69 3.08
CA VAL A 15 12.98 1.36 3.91
C VAL A 15 11.86 1.87 3.00
N PRO A 16 10.61 1.39 3.17
CA PRO A 16 9.50 1.83 2.33
C PRO A 16 9.07 3.25 2.75
N PRO A 17 8.92 4.19 1.80
CA PRO A 17 8.44 5.53 2.11
C PRO A 17 6.98 5.53 2.58
N SER A 18 6.56 6.60 3.24
CA SER A 18 5.15 6.83 3.60
C SER A 18 4.24 6.73 2.38
N GLY A 19 3.11 6.08 2.53
CA GLY A 19 2.16 5.74 1.46
C GLY A 19 2.46 4.40 0.77
N SER A 20 3.60 3.76 1.03
CA SER A 20 3.92 2.46 0.43
C SER A 20 3.03 1.35 0.95
N LEU A 21 2.68 0.44 0.03
CA LEU A 21 1.88 -0.75 0.29
C LEU A 21 2.74 -2.00 0.12
N VAL A 22 2.77 -2.84 1.14
CA VAL A 22 3.46 -4.13 1.14
C VAL A 22 2.45 -5.22 1.41
N VAL A 23 2.34 -6.20 0.54
CA VAL A 23 1.41 -7.33 0.71
C VAL A 23 2.20 -8.56 1.09
N TRP A 24 1.84 -9.19 2.22
CA TRP A 24 2.52 -10.39 2.69
C TRP A 24 1.55 -11.32 3.41
N GLY A 25 1.51 -12.60 3.01
CA GLY A 25 0.67 -13.62 3.66
C GLY A 25 -0.83 -13.31 3.68
N GLY A 26 -1.36 -12.59 2.68
CA GLY A 26 -2.76 -12.17 2.62
C GLY A 26 -3.09 -10.93 3.48
N LEU A 27 -2.10 -10.36 4.15
CA LEU A 27 -2.20 -9.11 4.87
C LEU A 27 -1.60 -7.97 4.03
N THR A 28 -2.21 -6.81 4.13
CA THR A 28 -1.79 -5.59 3.46
C THR A 28 -1.28 -4.61 4.49
N PHE A 29 -0.01 -4.25 4.37
CA PHE A 29 0.68 -3.31 5.24
C PHE A 29 0.83 -1.98 4.52
N THR A 30 0.13 -0.96 5.02
CA THR A 30 0.20 0.41 4.49
C THR A 30 1.07 1.24 5.42
N VAL A 31 2.16 1.79 4.90
CA VAL A 31 3.03 2.69 5.65
C VAL A 31 2.33 4.04 5.76
N LYS A 32 1.84 4.42 6.94
CA LYS A 32 1.25 5.76 7.16
C LYS A 32 2.31 6.81 7.41
N ALA A 33 3.39 6.44 8.10
CA ALA A 33 4.52 7.32 8.36
C ALA A 33 5.82 6.50 8.39
N ALA A 34 6.82 6.98 7.68
CA ALA A 34 8.19 6.46 7.72
C ALA A 34 9.17 7.62 7.54
N ASP A 35 10.27 7.55 8.28
CA ASP A 35 11.45 8.39 8.09
C ASP A 35 12.44 7.68 7.15
N GLU A 36 13.55 8.34 6.80
CA GLU A 36 14.62 7.77 5.97
C GLU A 36 15.24 6.48 6.55
N ARG A 37 15.21 6.31 7.88
CA ARG A 37 15.88 5.18 8.56
C ARG A 37 14.92 4.14 9.12
N ARG A 38 13.64 4.46 9.30
CA ARG A 38 12.69 3.55 9.96
C ARG A 38 11.25 3.89 9.65
N VAL A 39 10.40 2.87 9.74
CA VAL A 39 8.96 3.03 9.68
C VAL A 39 8.44 3.45 11.06
N LEU A 40 7.67 4.54 11.11
CA LEU A 40 7.08 5.08 12.34
C LEU A 40 5.68 4.54 12.59
N LYS A 41 4.86 4.42 11.55
CA LYS A 41 3.46 4.02 11.66
C LYS A 41 3.04 3.16 10.48
N VAL A 42 2.47 2.02 10.80
CA VAL A 42 1.97 1.03 9.84
C VAL A 42 0.51 0.76 10.16
N GLU A 43 -0.31 0.78 9.12
CA GLU A 43 -1.68 0.28 9.18
C GLU A 43 -1.69 -1.11 8.56
N VAL A 44 -2.21 -2.09 9.31
CA VAL A 44 -2.35 -3.46 8.83
C VAL A 44 -3.81 -3.70 8.52
N ALA A 45 -4.11 -3.84 7.24
CA ALA A 45 -5.42 -4.26 6.78
C ALA A 45 -5.35 -5.71 6.34
N ARG A 46 -6.27 -6.54 6.82
CA ARG A 46 -6.51 -7.83 6.16
C ARG A 46 -7.19 -7.49 4.85
N LYS A 47 -6.63 -7.89 3.71
CA LYS A 47 -7.38 -7.77 2.46
C LYS A 47 -8.52 -8.78 2.58
N PRO A 48 -9.81 -8.37 2.62
CA PRO A 48 -10.85 -9.29 2.23
C PRO A 48 -10.51 -9.64 0.77
N ALA A 49 -10.41 -10.92 0.44
CA ALA A 49 -10.39 -11.31 -0.95
C ALA A 49 -11.60 -10.63 -1.64
N GLU A 50 -11.34 -9.97 -2.77
CA GLU A 50 -12.32 -9.22 -3.59
C GLU A 50 -12.91 -7.93 -2.99
N LYS A 51 -12.95 -6.80 -3.70
CA LYS A 51 -13.23 -6.68 -5.15
C LYS A 51 -12.13 -5.94 -5.91
N PRO A 52 -11.70 -6.46 -7.07
CA PRO A 52 -11.13 -5.61 -8.10
C PRO A 52 -12.24 -4.67 -8.56
N THR A 53 -12.26 -3.42 -8.11
CA THR A 53 -12.86 -2.36 -8.92
C THR A 53 -11.88 -2.09 -10.05
N VAL A 54 -11.89 -2.99 -11.03
CA VAL A 54 -11.49 -2.66 -12.38
C VAL A 54 -12.71 -2.01 -13.03
N LEU A 55 -12.46 -0.86 -13.66
CA LEU A 55 -13.26 -0.24 -14.72
C LEU A 55 -14.55 0.47 -14.29
N VAL A 56 -14.44 1.78 -14.08
CA VAL A 56 -15.30 2.70 -14.84
C VAL A 56 -14.42 3.38 -15.88
N SER A 57 -14.33 2.71 -17.01
CA SER A 57 -14.05 3.32 -18.31
C SER A 57 -15.20 4.23 -18.70
N THR A 58 -14.94 5.53 -18.87
CA THR A 58 -15.50 6.32 -19.99
C THR A 58 -14.59 7.50 -20.32
N PRO A 59 -13.84 7.47 -21.43
CA PRO A 59 -13.61 8.64 -22.29
C PRO A 59 -14.45 8.50 -23.58
N PRO A 60 -14.76 9.54 -24.40
CA PRO A 60 -14.58 10.99 -24.29
C PRO A 60 -15.89 11.81 -24.53
N ALA A 61 -15.76 13.14 -24.60
CA ALA A 61 -16.76 14.21 -24.72
C ALA A 61 -18.02 13.97 -25.61
N PRO A 62 -19.20 14.48 -25.20
CA PRO A 62 -20.27 14.81 -26.13
C PRO A 62 -20.07 16.24 -26.67
N LYS A 63 -20.03 16.37 -27.98
CA LYS A 63 -20.08 17.63 -28.72
C LYS A 63 -21.55 18.01 -28.94
N VAL A 64 -21.98 19.11 -28.35
CA VAL A 64 -23.25 19.85 -28.56
C VAL A 64 -23.03 21.23 -27.91
N HIS A 65 -23.21 22.40 -28.51
CA HIS A 65 -23.86 22.91 -29.72
C HIS A 65 -23.06 24.13 -30.21
#